data_AF-A0A377K7P7-F1
#
_entry.id   AF-A0A377K7P7-F1
#
_cell.length_a   1.000
_cell.length_b   1.000
_cell.length_c   1.000
_cell.angle_alpha   90.00
_cell.angle_beta   90.00
_cell.angle_gamma   90.00
#
_symmetry.space_group_name_H-M   'P 1'
#
loop_
_entity.id
_entity.type
_entity.pdbx_description
1 polymer ?
#
loop_
_entity_poly.entity_id
_entity_poly.type
_entity_poly.pdbx_seq_one_letter_code
_entity_poly.pdbx_strand_id
1 'polypeptide(L)'
;MILLDEPFTGVDVKTEAKIISLLRELRAEGKTMLVSTHNLGSVTTFCDYTVMVKGTVLASGPTDTTFTAENLELAFSGVLRHVTLNGSEESIITDDERPFVAHRPSAVQREER
;
A
#
# COMPACT_ATOMS: atom_id res chain seq x y z
N MET A 1 12.52 -13.06 -13.92
CA MET A 1 12.10 -11.75 -13.39
C MET A 1 10.96 -11.25 -14.25
N ILE A 2 9.88 -10.79 -13.63
CA ILE A 2 8.67 -10.28 -14.30
C ILE A 2 8.50 -8.81 -13.89
N LEU A 3 8.15 -7.94 -14.83
CA LEU A 3 7.84 -6.54 -14.60
C LEU A 3 6.37 -6.30 -14.93
N LEU A 4 5.63 -5.68 -14.01
CA LEU A 4 4.21 -5.41 -14.15
C LEU A 4 3.98 -3.92 -13.91
N ASP A 5 3.50 -3.21 -14.93
CA ASP A 5 3.15 -1.80 -14.83
C ASP A 5 1.64 -1.65 -14.72
N GLU A 6 1.20 -1.23 -13.54
CA GLU A 6 -0.21 -1.10 -13.16
C GLU A 6 -1.11 -2.28 -13.59
N PRO A 7 -0.79 -3.53 -13.17
CA PRO A 7 -1.42 -4.74 -13.73
C PRO A 7 -2.93 -4.89 -13.42
N PHE A 8 -3.49 -4.01 -12.59
CA PHE A 8 -4.86 -4.07 -12.12
C PHE A 8 -5.73 -2.90 -12.63
N THR A 9 -5.16 -1.92 -13.33
CA THR A 9 -5.91 -0.77 -13.84
C THR A 9 -7.02 -1.22 -14.78
N GLY A 10 -8.26 -0.83 -14.48
CA GLY A 10 -9.45 -1.20 -15.26
C GLY A 10 -9.91 -2.66 -15.11
N VAL A 11 -9.36 -3.41 -14.14
CA VAL A 11 -9.75 -4.80 -13.86
C VAL A 11 -10.78 -4.83 -12.71
N ASP A 12 -11.83 -5.65 -12.86
CA ASP A 12 -12.82 -5.82 -11.80
C ASP A 12 -12.26 -6.60 -10.59
N VAL A 13 -12.85 -6.39 -9.41
CA VAL A 13 -12.41 -7.01 -8.13
C VAL A 13 -12.24 -8.54 -8.22
N LYS A 14 -13.14 -9.23 -8.93
CA LYS A 14 -13.13 -10.69 -9.01
C LYS A 14 -12.01 -11.18 -9.92
N THR A 15 -11.77 -10.49 -11.02
CA THR A 15 -10.67 -10.81 -11.94
C THR A 15 -9.33 -10.47 -11.29
N GLU A 16 -9.23 -9.36 -10.57
CA GLU A 16 -8.03 -8.98 -9.82
C GLU A 16 -7.62 -10.07 -8.82
N ALA A 17 -8.57 -10.60 -8.04
CA ALA A 17 -8.30 -11.69 -7.09
C ALA A 17 -7.71 -12.94 -7.77
N LYS A 18 -8.13 -13.24 -9.01
CA LYS A 18 -7.56 -14.34 -9.81
C LYS A 18 -6.13 -14.02 -10.25
N ILE A 19 -5.88 -12.80 -10.72
CA ILE A 19 -4.54 -12.35 -11.10
C ILE A 19 -3.60 -12.43 -9.89
N ILE A 20 -4.01 -11.90 -8.74
CA ILE A 20 -3.26 -11.98 -7.48
C ILE A 20 -2.93 -13.44 -7.11
N SER A 21 -3.90 -14.35 -7.27
CA SER A 21 -3.67 -15.78 -7.00
C SER A 21 -2.58 -16.36 -7.91
N LEU A 22 -2.63 -16.04 -9.20
CA LEU A 22 -1.59 -16.44 -10.17
C LEU A 22 -0.22 -15.85 -9.82
N LEU A 23 -0.16 -14.56 -9.44
CA LEU A 23 1.11 -13.92 -9.04
C LEU A 23 1.71 -14.61 -7.81
N ARG A 24 0.87 -15.03 -6.85
CA ARG A 24 1.32 -15.78 -5.66
C ARG A 24 1.86 -17.17 -6.02
N GLU A 25 1.24 -17.86 -6.97
CA GLU A 25 1.74 -19.15 -7.49
C GLU A 25 3.11 -18.98 -8.15
N LEU A 26 3.26 -17.98 -9.02
CA LEU A 26 4.54 -17.67 -9.66
C LEU A 26 5.63 -17.31 -8.63
N ARG A 27 5.28 -16.56 -7.58
CA ARG A 27 6.18 -16.29 -6.45
C ARG A 27 6.61 -17.59 -5.77
N ALA A 28 5.68 -18.51 -5.51
CA ALA A 28 5.97 -19.79 -4.87
C ALA A 28 6.88 -20.69 -5.71
N GLU A 29 6.85 -20.55 -7.03
CA GLU A 29 7.81 -21.18 -7.96
C GLU A 29 9.20 -20.52 -7.99
N GLY A 30 9.43 -19.48 -7.16
CA GLY A 30 10.70 -18.76 -7.09
C GLY A 30 10.86 -17.66 -8.15
N LYS A 31 9.77 -17.19 -8.78
CA LYS A 31 9.84 -16.05 -9.70
C LYS A 31 9.91 -14.73 -8.93
N THR A 32 10.92 -13.91 -9.23
CA THR A 32 10.96 -12.51 -8.78
C THR A 32 10.07 -11.63 -9.65
N MET A 33 9.30 -10.76 -9.02
CA MET A 33 8.39 -9.81 -9.69
C MET A 33 8.62 -8.40 -9.15
N LEU A 34 8.56 -7.41 -10.03
CA LEU A 34 8.51 -6.00 -9.66
C LEU A 34 7.21 -5.41 -10.21
N VAL A 35 6.45 -4.78 -9.33
CA VAL A 35 5.14 -4.21 -9.65
C VAL A 35 5.14 -2.73 -9.35
N SER A 36 4.85 -1.89 -10.34
CA SER A 36 4.44 -0.50 -10.12
C SER A 36 2.93 -0.44 -10.03
N THR A 37 2.41 0.22 -8.98
CA THR A 37 0.99 0.45 -8.82
C THR A 37 0.75 1.69 -7.98
N HIS A 38 -0.31 2.43 -8.31
CA HIS A 38 -0.87 3.47 -7.45
C HIS A 38 -1.98 2.92 -6.52
N ASN A 39 -2.51 1.72 -6.80
CA ASN A 39 -3.57 1.10 -6.00
C ASN A 39 -3.03 0.50 -4.69
N LEU A 40 -3.11 1.30 -3.63
CA LEU A 40 -2.59 0.98 -2.29
C LEU A 40 -3.30 -0.21 -1.63
N GLY A 41 -4.58 -0.41 -1.92
CA GLY A 41 -5.41 -1.44 -1.26
C GLY A 41 -4.95 -2.88 -1.55
N SER A 42 -4.28 -3.08 -2.68
CA SER A 42 -3.88 -4.42 -3.14
C SER A 42 -2.44 -4.78 -2.75
N VAL A 43 -1.58 -3.78 -2.45
CA VAL A 43 -0.15 -3.98 -2.15
C VAL A 43 0.08 -4.98 -1.01
N THR A 44 -0.63 -4.82 0.10
CA THR A 44 -0.51 -5.70 1.28
C THR A 44 -0.93 -7.15 1.01
N THR A 45 -1.63 -7.40 -0.10
CA THR A 45 -2.14 -8.73 -0.44
C THR A 45 -1.09 -9.59 -1.15
N PHE A 46 -0.20 -9.01 -1.96
CA PHE A 46 0.72 -9.81 -2.80
C PHE A 46 2.17 -9.35 -2.79
N CYS A 47 2.49 -8.17 -2.24
CA CYS A 47 3.86 -7.69 -2.10
C CYS A 47 4.45 -8.08 -0.74
N ASP A 48 5.64 -8.67 -0.76
CA ASP A 48 6.46 -8.99 0.42
C ASP A 48 7.53 -7.93 0.72
N TYR A 49 7.93 -7.17 -0.29
CA TYR A 49 8.87 -6.06 -0.19
C TYR A 49 8.30 -4.83 -0.90
N THR A 50 8.45 -3.65 -0.30
CA THR A 50 7.94 -2.39 -0.85
C THR A 50 9.03 -1.35 -0.94
N VAL A 51 8.99 -0.54 -2.01
CA VAL A 51 9.84 0.63 -2.19
C VAL A 51 8.94 1.84 -2.41
N MET A 52 9.08 2.84 -1.55
CA MET A 52 8.34 4.09 -1.60
C MET A 52 9.18 5.13 -2.34
N VAL A 53 8.63 5.75 -3.39
CA VAL A 53 9.38 6.65 -4.28
C VAL A 53 8.63 7.97 -4.46
N LYS A 54 9.35 9.09 -4.36
CA LYS A 54 8.88 10.43 -4.73
C LYS A 54 10.04 11.27 -5.27
N GLY A 55 10.38 11.09 -6.54
CA GLY A 55 11.59 11.66 -7.17
C GLY A 55 12.91 11.08 -6.62
N THR A 56 12.89 10.46 -5.46
CA THR A 56 13.95 9.68 -4.82
C THR A 56 13.33 8.52 -4.05
N VAL A 57 14.14 7.54 -3.64
CA VAL A 57 13.71 6.47 -2.72
C VAL A 57 13.52 7.08 -1.33
N LEU A 58 12.30 7.00 -0.81
CA LEU A 58 11.94 7.48 0.53
C LEU A 58 12.10 6.37 1.57
N ALA A 59 11.65 5.15 1.24
CA ALA A 59 11.73 3.99 2.11
C ALA A 59 11.83 2.71 1.28
N SER A 60 12.49 1.68 1.81
CA SER A 60 12.70 0.40 1.13
C SER A 60 12.88 -0.70 2.18
N GLY A 61 12.05 -1.73 2.11
CA GLY A 61 12.09 -2.82 3.09
C GLY A 61 10.92 -3.79 2.96
N PRO A 62 10.80 -4.73 3.90
CA PRO A 62 9.63 -5.59 4.01
C PRO A 62 8.32 -4.78 4.05
N THR A 63 7.28 -5.25 3.36
CA THR A 63 6.01 -4.52 3.22
C THR A 63 5.37 -4.20 4.56
N ASP A 64 5.47 -5.11 5.54
CA ASP A 64 4.90 -4.97 6.88
C ASP A 64 5.47 -3.79 7.70
N THR A 65 6.71 -3.40 7.44
CA THR A 65 7.44 -2.35 8.16
C THR A 65 7.66 -1.09 7.32
N THR A 66 7.49 -1.21 6.00
CA THR A 66 7.73 -0.11 5.05
C THR A 66 6.44 0.53 4.55
N PHE A 67 5.37 -0.23 4.39
CA PHE A 67 4.07 0.26 3.90
C PHE A 67 3.23 0.84 5.04
N THR A 68 3.75 1.89 5.68
CA THR A 68 3.15 2.58 6.83
C THR A 68 2.41 3.84 6.41
N ALA A 69 1.47 4.31 7.24
CA ALA A 69 0.75 5.57 7.02
C ALA A 69 1.70 6.76 6.82
N GLU A 70 2.74 6.87 7.65
CA GLU A 70 3.75 7.93 7.57
C GLU A 70 4.48 7.93 6.22
N ASN A 71 4.93 6.75 5.76
CA ASN A 71 5.61 6.64 4.48
C ASN A 71 4.68 6.92 3.29
N LEU A 72 3.41 6.55 3.39
CA LEU A 72 2.37 6.86 2.39
C LEU A 72 2.13 8.37 2.31
N GLU A 73 2.01 9.07 3.43
CA GLU A 73 1.85 10.53 3.45
C GLU A 73 3.03 11.26 2.81
N LEU A 74 4.26 10.80 3.11
CA LEU A 74 5.48 11.34 2.50
C LEU A 74 5.53 11.12 0.99
N ALA A 75 5.10 9.95 0.51
CA ALA A 75 5.12 9.61 -0.91
C ALA A 75 4.03 10.33 -1.73
N PHE A 76 2.81 10.45 -1.19
CA PHE A 76 1.63 10.94 -1.92
C PHE A 76 1.20 12.38 -1.59
N SER A 77 1.90 13.05 -0.65
CA SER A 77 1.80 14.47 -0.27
C SER A 77 0.62 15.27 -0.86
N GLY A 78 -0.57 15.06 -0.28
CA GLY A 78 -1.75 15.90 -0.54
C GLY A 78 -2.84 15.28 -1.44
N VAL A 79 -2.60 14.11 -2.06
CA VAL A 79 -3.65 13.41 -2.84
C VAL A 79 -4.48 12.47 -1.97
N LEU A 80 -3.98 12.11 -0.78
CA LEU A 80 -4.68 11.23 0.14
C LEU A 80 -5.88 11.96 0.76
N ARG A 81 -7.11 11.55 0.41
CA ARG A 81 -8.32 12.01 1.10
C ARG A 81 -8.41 11.32 2.45
N HIS A 82 -8.27 12.10 3.52
CA HIS A 82 -8.47 11.65 4.89
C HIS A 82 -9.97 11.55 5.17
N VAL A 83 -10.51 10.35 5.42
CA VAL A 83 -11.88 10.16 5.89
C VAL A 83 -11.82 9.69 7.34
N THR A 84 -12.24 10.56 8.27
CA THR A 84 -12.42 10.21 9.68
C THR A 84 -13.84 9.67 9.86
N LEU A 85 -13.99 8.39 10.19
CA LEU A 85 -15.28 7.82 10.57
C LEU A 85 -15.52 8.07 12.06
N ASN A 86 -16.71 8.61 12.38
CA ASN A 86 -17.21 8.99 13.70
C ASN A 86 -16.62 8.22 14.90
N GLY A 87 -15.57 8.78 15.52
CA GLY A 87 -15.14 8.42 16.87
C GLY A 87 -14.10 7.30 17.01
N SER A 88 -13.55 6.77 15.90
CA SER A 88 -12.34 5.92 15.93
C SER A 88 -11.15 6.68 15.33
N GLU A 89 -9.95 6.52 15.91
CA GLU A 89 -8.67 7.02 15.36
C GLU A 89 -8.24 6.20 14.12
N GLU A 90 -9.12 6.07 13.12
CA GLU A 90 -8.86 5.39 11.86
C GLU A 90 -8.64 6.42 10.76
N SER A 91 -7.43 6.43 10.17
CA SER A 91 -7.12 7.20 8.98
C SER A 91 -7.36 6.33 7.75
N ILE A 92 -8.42 6.65 7.00
CA ILE A 92 -8.64 6.04 5.69
C ILE A 92 -7.80 6.81 4.67
N ILE A 93 -6.84 6.11 4.07
CA ILE A 93 -5.97 6.55 2.99
C ILE A 93 -6.60 6.04 1.69
N THR A 94 -7.30 6.89 0.94
CA THR A 94 -7.88 6.48 -0.36
C THR A 94 -7.12 7.09 -1.51
N ASP A 95 -6.76 6.24 -2.47
CA ASP A 95 -6.58 6.62 -3.87
C ASP A 95 -7.92 6.41 -4.59
N ASP A 96 -8.19 7.09 -5.72
CA ASP A 96 -9.51 7.16 -6.39
C ASP A 96 -10.09 5.78 -6.81
N GLU A 97 -9.34 4.67 -6.65
CA GLU A 97 -9.79 3.30 -6.90
C GLU A 97 -10.22 2.51 -5.65
N ARG A 98 -9.45 2.49 -4.56
CA ARG A 98 -9.78 1.76 -3.32
C ARG A 98 -9.22 2.42 -2.04
N PRO A 99 -10.03 2.51 -0.97
CA PRO A 99 -9.55 2.98 0.33
C PRO A 99 -8.68 1.92 1.01
N PHE A 100 -7.44 2.30 1.35
CA PHE A 100 -6.57 1.60 2.29
C PHE A 100 -6.82 2.18 3.70
N VAL A 101 -7.16 1.33 4.68
CA VAL A 101 -7.37 1.77 6.07
C VAL A 101 -6.07 1.55 6.85
N ALA A 102 -5.42 2.62 7.27
CA ALA A 102 -4.25 2.53 8.13
C ALA A 102 -4.66 2.79 9.60
N HIS A 103 -4.25 1.90 10.51
CA HIS A 103 -4.48 2.07 11.93
C HIS A 103 -3.29 2.77 12.59
N ARG A 104 -3.55 3.90 13.26
CA ARG A 104 -2.51 4.61 14.01
C ARG A 104 -2.49 4.06 15.45
N PRO A 105 -1.33 3.64 15.99
CA PRO A 105 -1.22 3.45 17.43
C PRO A 105 -1.28 4.84 18.10
N SER A 106 -2.17 4.99 19.08
CA SER A 106 -2.41 6.23 19.82
C SER A 106 -1.09 6.83 20.31
N ALA A 107 -0.80 8.06 19.90
CA ALA A 107 0.35 8.80 20.41
C ALA A 107 0.14 9.03 21.92
N VAL A 108 0.97 8.37 22.74
CA VAL A 108 1.06 8.65 24.17
C VAL A 108 1.36 10.14 24.33
N GLN A 109 0.43 10.86 24.98
CA GLN A 109 0.62 12.24 25.41
C GLN A 109 1.91 12.32 26.23
N ARG A 110 2.99 12.83 25.64
CA ARG A 110 4.13 13.33 26.42
C ARG A 110 3.73 14.70 26.95
N GLU A 111 3.17 14.67 28.13
CA GLU A 111 2.90 15.82 28.98
C GLU A 111 4.22 16.52 29.31
N GLU A 112 4.21 17.84 29.13
CA GLU A 112 5.30 18.77 29.37
C GLU A 112 5.77 18.70 30.84
N ARG A 113 7.09 18.75 31.04
CA ARG A 113 7.72 19.21 32.30
C ARG A 113 8.92 20.08 32.00
#